data_AF-A0AA39XTJ9-F1
#
_entry.id   AF-A0AA39XTJ9-F1
#
_cell.length_a   1.000
_cell.length_b   1.000
_cell.length_c   1.000
_cell.angle_alpha   90.00
_cell.angle_beta   90.00
_cell.angle_gamma   90.00
#
_symmetry.space_group_name_H-M   'P 1'
#
loop_
_entity.id
_entity.type
_entity.pdbx_description
1 polymer ?
#
loop_
_entity_poly.entity_id
_entity_poly.type
_entity_poly.pdbx_seq_one_letter_code
_entity_poly.pdbx_strand_id
1 'polypeptide(L)'
;MASSQATIRFMSNGWVLLTSFPPGASTPTQGRSSQSNGGREQMTRQWAVRSPRSASLTREIRPAGRYQSCRRRGSPTVFQNLGKKRHVSFSSDPESTTAQHQQTATKMCSLRQLLLLIAAGIPAAPALSLPRDHTSQQADASQQSDATPPADEINMPAVDPPFSEAVQDKHFRSILPQQRWRTHDWSPAWMPKHCFEEAQNNNFNPADFVVKDVWFEDCSVPWAVCRHKDAKESWENIINTLSQVPVGMRSYVSNLLILPSPAPGVSHAAAYTRGSVLVFTPTYFRLGVLFHEFAHILDMSALRPTLAAHGYASDKPFSNTALWTKALANDSALPTPYARSTLAEDFADAGRWAMSDMLSGGGLAEFSAGWEACGHQIRTFEMWMGDAIFPKGGRCVAKMASSEAVGVPMAV
;
A
#
# COMPACT_ATOMS: atom_id res chain seq x y z
N MET A 1 -36.72 31.87 -9.89
CA MET A 1 -35.78 31.38 -10.92
C MET A 1 -35.11 32.59 -11.54
N ALA A 2 -33.87 32.89 -11.15
CA ALA A 2 -33.07 33.98 -11.73
C ALA A 2 -31.80 33.36 -12.31
N SER A 3 -31.65 33.49 -13.63
CA SER A 3 -30.51 32.98 -14.40
C SER A 3 -29.37 34.00 -14.31
N SER A 4 -28.23 33.59 -13.75
CA SER A 4 -26.98 34.34 -13.83
C SER A 4 -26.21 33.88 -15.05
N GLN A 5 -26.11 34.73 -16.09
CA GLN A 5 -25.20 34.50 -17.20
C GLN A 5 -23.82 35.05 -16.85
N ALA A 6 -22.78 34.23 -16.97
CA ALA A 6 -21.39 34.67 -16.92
C ALA A 6 -20.87 34.88 -18.35
N THR A 7 -20.36 36.07 -18.64
CA THR A 7 -19.69 36.37 -19.92
C THR A 7 -18.19 36.15 -19.77
N ILE A 8 -17.63 35.24 -20.58
CA ILE A 8 -16.18 34.98 -20.65
C ILE A 8 -15.62 35.76 -21.85
N ARG A 9 -14.61 36.62 -21.62
CA ARG A 9 -13.80 37.21 -22.69
C ARG A 9 -12.38 36.65 -22.62
N PHE A 10 -11.88 36.17 -23.76
CA PHE A 10 -10.51 35.68 -23.92
C PHE A 10 -9.57 36.85 -24.23
N MET A 11 -8.42 36.90 -23.55
CA MET A 11 -7.26 37.69 -23.97
C MET A 11 -6.04 36.77 -24.12
N SER A 12 -5.20 37.11 -25.10
CA SER A 12 -4.27 36.22 -25.80
C SER A 12 -2.98 35.84 -25.08
N ASN A 13 -2.88 35.96 -23.76
CA ASN A 13 -1.72 35.49 -22.99
C ASN A 13 -2.18 34.85 -21.69
N GLY A 14 -2.24 33.52 -21.69
CA GLY A 14 -2.92 32.69 -20.71
C GLY A 14 -2.40 32.82 -19.28
N TRP A 15 -3.23 33.42 -18.42
CA TRP A 15 -3.36 33.12 -16.99
C TRP A 15 -4.82 33.40 -16.59
N VAL A 16 -5.45 32.46 -15.87
CA VAL A 16 -6.81 32.63 -15.33
C VAL A 16 -6.69 32.84 -13.82
N LEU A 17 -7.05 34.02 -13.34
CA LEU A 17 -7.16 34.35 -11.92
C LEU A 17 -8.65 34.38 -11.56
N LEU A 18 -9.11 33.45 -10.72
CA LEU A 18 -10.45 33.45 -10.15
C LEU A 18 -10.40 34.06 -8.76
N THR A 19 -10.88 35.30 -8.60
CA THR A 19 -11.15 35.90 -7.29
C THR A 19 -12.65 36.14 -7.17
N SER A 20 -13.29 35.46 -6.22
CA SER A 20 -14.67 35.74 -5.81
C SER A 20 -14.65 36.50 -4.49
N PHE A 21 -15.07 37.75 -4.51
CA PHE A 21 -15.41 38.52 -3.30
C PHE A 21 -16.91 38.34 -2.99
N PRO A 22 -17.32 38.11 -1.73
CA PRO A 22 -18.72 38.19 -1.35
C PRO A 22 -19.18 39.66 -1.28
N PRO A 23 -20.39 40.01 -1.76
CA PRO A 23 -20.94 41.33 -1.57
C PRO A 23 -21.52 41.49 -0.15
N GLY A 24 -20.99 42.48 0.57
CA GLY A 24 -21.77 43.51 1.26
C GLY A 24 -22.81 43.08 2.30
N ALA A 25 -22.42 43.21 3.56
CA ALA A 25 -23.34 43.28 4.69
C ALA A 25 -24.17 44.59 4.65
N SER A 26 -25.47 44.50 4.94
CA SER A 26 -26.34 45.63 5.26
C SER A 26 -27.21 45.31 6.47
N THR A 27 -27.00 46.06 7.55
CA THR A 27 -27.93 46.36 8.66
C THR A 27 -27.82 47.89 8.90
N PRO A 28 -28.79 48.61 9.51
CA PRO A 28 -29.71 48.11 10.55
C PRO A 28 -31.16 48.64 10.49
N THR A 29 -32.07 47.96 11.20
CA THR A 29 -33.30 48.58 11.70
C THR A 29 -33.44 48.31 13.19
N GLN A 30 -33.63 49.42 13.91
CA GLN A 30 -33.85 49.51 15.34
C GLN A 30 -35.22 48.94 15.72
N GLY A 31 -35.29 48.27 16.88
CA GLY A 31 -36.54 47.94 17.58
C GLY A 31 -36.26 47.80 19.08
N ARG A 32 -36.59 48.86 19.83
CA ARG A 32 -36.55 48.95 21.31
C ARG A 32 -37.87 48.43 21.89
N SER A 33 -37.79 47.64 22.98
CA SER A 33 -38.64 47.64 24.20
C SER A 33 -38.65 46.23 24.82
N SER A 34 -38.67 45.95 26.12
CA SER A 34 -38.41 46.67 27.38
C SER A 34 -38.63 45.65 28.53
N GLN A 35 -37.80 45.70 29.58
CA GLN A 35 -38.04 45.21 30.97
C GLN A 35 -38.20 43.68 31.17
N SER A 36 -37.76 43.03 32.26
CA SER A 36 -37.49 43.45 33.64
C SER A 36 -36.60 42.43 34.41
N ASN A 37 -35.77 42.97 35.32
CA ASN A 37 -35.43 42.56 36.70
C ASN A 37 -34.89 41.17 37.10
N GLY A 38 -33.88 41.26 37.99
CA GLY A 38 -33.42 40.25 38.97
C GLY A 38 -32.10 39.59 38.56
N GLY A 39 -31.01 39.58 39.30
CA GLY A 39 -30.64 39.99 40.64
C GLY A 39 -29.17 39.59 40.87
N ARG A 40 -28.55 40.16 41.91
CA ARG A 40 -27.17 39.96 42.43
C ARG A 40 -26.66 38.50 42.29
N GLU A 41 -25.39 38.23 42.01
CA GLU A 41 -24.26 38.42 42.94
C GLU A 41 -22.89 38.37 42.24
N GLN A 42 -21.95 39.10 42.82
CA GLN A 42 -20.54 39.18 42.45
C GLN A 42 -19.77 37.95 42.92
N MET A 43 -18.98 37.34 42.04
CA MET A 43 -17.67 36.75 42.40
C MET A 43 -16.71 36.86 41.22
N THR A 44 -15.92 37.93 41.24
CA THR A 44 -14.70 38.08 40.45
C THR A 44 -13.62 37.13 40.98
N ARG A 45 -13.30 36.08 40.24
CA ARG A 45 -12.02 35.36 40.37
C ARG A 45 -11.12 35.74 39.19
N GLN A 46 -10.16 36.63 39.48
CA GLN A 46 -9.00 36.88 38.64
C GLN A 46 -8.18 35.59 38.53
N TRP A 47 -8.05 35.04 37.33
CA TRP A 47 -6.99 34.09 36.99
C TRP A 47 -5.87 34.87 36.32
N ALA A 48 -4.76 35.01 37.04
CA ALA A 48 -3.50 35.51 36.50
C ALA A 48 -2.95 34.48 35.49
N VAL A 49 -3.01 34.80 34.20
CA VAL A 49 -2.29 34.06 33.17
C VAL A 49 -0.81 34.42 33.27
N ARG A 50 -0.05 33.58 33.97
CA ARG A 50 1.42 33.57 33.86
C ARG A 50 1.80 32.85 32.57
N SER A 51 2.32 33.63 31.63
CA SER A 51 3.01 33.16 30.43
C SER A 51 4.24 32.34 30.81
N PRO A 52 4.39 31.07 30.38
CA PRO A 52 5.66 30.36 30.49
C PRO A 52 6.56 30.76 29.32
N ARG A 53 7.77 31.16 29.70
CA ARG A 53 8.90 31.45 28.83
C ARG A 53 9.13 30.32 27.83
N SER A 54 9.37 30.72 26.59
CA SER A 54 9.93 29.95 25.49
C SER A 54 11.20 29.19 25.92
N ALA A 55 11.06 27.88 26.13
CA ALA A 55 12.18 26.95 26.13
C ALA A 55 12.33 26.38 24.71
N SER A 56 13.33 26.88 24.00
CA SER A 56 13.82 26.33 22.74
C SER A 56 14.40 24.93 22.99
N LEU A 57 13.58 23.89 22.82
CA LEU A 57 14.04 22.51 22.66
C LEU A 57 14.20 22.24 21.16
N THR A 58 15.37 22.58 20.62
CA THR A 58 15.86 21.99 19.37
C THR A 58 16.10 20.51 19.61
N ARG A 59 15.07 19.69 19.36
CA ARG A 59 15.22 18.25 19.25
C ARG A 59 15.72 17.95 17.84
N GLU A 60 17.00 17.65 17.76
CA GLU A 60 17.70 17.23 16.55
C GLU A 60 17.01 15.98 15.99
N ILE A 61 16.30 16.15 14.87
CA ILE A 61 15.80 15.02 14.07
C ILE A 61 17.03 14.42 13.41
N ARG A 62 17.48 13.27 13.93
CA ARG A 62 18.49 12.46 13.25
C ARG A 62 17.94 12.02 11.89
N PRO A 63 18.62 12.28 10.77
CA PRO A 63 18.20 11.75 9.49
C PRO A 63 18.26 10.23 9.52
N ALA A 64 17.24 9.60 8.92
CA ALA A 64 17.20 8.18 8.64
C ALA A 64 18.54 7.74 8.03
N GLY A 65 19.11 6.69 8.63
CA GLY A 65 20.42 6.17 8.26
C GLY A 65 20.49 5.87 6.77
N ARG A 66 21.59 6.30 6.14
CA ARG A 66 22.01 5.77 4.85
C ARG A 66 22.09 4.25 4.97
N TYR A 67 21.41 3.54 4.08
CA TYR A 67 21.71 2.15 3.75
C TYR A 67 23.22 2.06 3.46
N GLN A 68 23.99 1.58 4.43
CA GLN A 68 25.37 1.18 4.20
C GLN A 68 25.32 -0.21 3.59
N SER A 69 25.86 -0.33 2.38
CA SER A 69 26.14 -1.61 1.74
C SER A 69 26.86 -2.54 2.72
N CYS A 70 26.25 -3.68 3.05
CA CYS A 70 26.90 -4.76 3.79
C CYS A 70 28.12 -5.28 2.99
N ARG A 71 29.31 -4.76 3.31
CA ARG A 71 30.58 -5.44 3.02
C ARG A 71 30.82 -6.47 4.11
N ARG A 72 30.87 -7.75 3.70
CA ARG A 72 31.28 -8.91 4.50
C ARG A 72 32.60 -8.63 5.25
N ARG A 73 32.63 -8.88 6.56
CA ARG A 73 33.88 -9.17 7.28
C ARG A 73 34.07 -10.68 7.29
N GLY A 74 35.12 -11.16 6.63
CA GLY A 74 35.62 -12.52 6.79
C GLY A 74 36.37 -12.68 8.11
N SER A 75 36.33 -13.90 8.64
CA SER A 75 37.03 -14.38 9.83
C SER A 75 38.55 -14.16 9.79
N PRO A 76 39.24 -14.04 10.94
CA PRO A 76 40.68 -14.21 11.00
C PRO A 76 41.04 -15.64 11.41
N THR A 77 41.56 -16.42 10.47
CA THR A 77 42.49 -17.53 10.77
C THR A 77 43.91 -16.98 10.81
N VAL A 78 44.61 -17.40 11.87
CA VAL A 78 46.01 -17.15 12.20
C VAL A 78 46.95 -17.66 11.11
N PHE A 79 47.93 -16.85 10.65
CA PHE A 79 49.28 -17.31 10.31
C PHE A 79 50.28 -16.14 10.25
N GLN A 80 51.48 -16.42 10.78
CA GLN A 80 52.60 -15.48 10.97
C GLN A 80 53.45 -15.28 9.70
N ASN A 81 54.09 -14.11 9.63
CA ASN A 81 55.47 -13.85 9.18
C ASN A 81 55.92 -14.18 7.74
N LEU A 82 56.22 -13.14 6.95
CA LEU A 82 57.58 -12.67 6.60
C LEU A 82 57.53 -11.66 5.44
N GLY A 83 58.30 -10.58 5.56
CA GLY A 83 58.29 -9.47 4.61
C GLY A 83 59.10 -9.70 3.33
N LYS A 84 58.82 -8.86 2.33
CA LYS A 84 59.81 -8.24 1.44
C LYS A 84 59.13 -7.20 0.56
N LYS A 85 59.56 -5.94 0.70
CA LYS A 85 59.28 -4.84 -0.23
C LYS A 85 60.00 -5.12 -1.56
N ARG A 86 59.29 -5.01 -2.69
CA ARG A 86 59.89 -4.63 -3.97
C ARG A 86 59.01 -3.58 -4.63
N HIS A 87 59.63 -2.43 -4.88
CA HIS A 87 59.16 -1.42 -5.81
C HIS A 87 59.18 -2.00 -7.23
N VAL A 88 58.08 -1.84 -7.96
CA VAL A 88 58.05 -1.97 -9.42
C VAL A 88 57.34 -0.73 -9.95
N SER A 89 58.10 0.08 -10.69
CA SER A 89 57.66 1.22 -11.47
C SER A 89 56.91 0.75 -12.72
N PHE A 90 55.74 1.31 -12.98
CA PHE A 90 55.02 1.15 -14.25
C PHE A 90 55.23 2.40 -15.11
N SER A 91 55.74 2.17 -16.32
CA SER A 91 55.87 3.15 -17.41
C SER A 91 54.52 3.34 -18.07
N SER A 92 54.15 4.59 -18.29
CA SER A 92 53.09 5.04 -19.20
C SER A 92 53.53 4.86 -20.65
N ASP A 93 52.64 4.36 -21.51
CA ASP A 93 52.32 5.02 -22.79
C ASP A 93 50.99 4.51 -23.37
N PRO A 94 50.28 5.33 -24.18
CA PRO A 94 48.91 5.10 -24.58
C PRO A 94 48.80 4.66 -26.04
N GLU A 95 48.04 3.61 -26.35
CA GLU A 95 47.60 3.33 -27.71
C GLU A 95 46.08 3.43 -27.82
N SER A 96 45.67 4.45 -28.57
CA SER A 96 44.35 4.67 -29.11
C SER A 96 44.07 3.67 -30.23
N THR A 97 42.96 2.94 -30.15
CA THR A 97 42.34 2.32 -31.34
C THR A 97 40.88 2.74 -31.43
N THR A 98 40.62 3.42 -32.55
CA THR A 98 39.39 4.05 -32.98
C THR A 98 38.38 2.98 -33.39
N ALA A 99 37.24 2.91 -32.70
CA ALA A 99 36.12 2.07 -33.10
C ALA A 99 35.30 2.76 -34.20
N GLN A 100 35.18 2.11 -35.36
CA GLN A 100 34.28 2.47 -36.45
C GLN A 100 32.82 2.31 -36.01
N HIS A 101 32.09 3.43 -35.97
CA HIS A 101 30.64 3.46 -35.98
C HIS A 101 30.15 3.35 -37.43
N GLN A 102 29.41 2.28 -37.75
CA GLN A 102 28.52 2.27 -38.91
C GLN A 102 27.09 2.48 -38.43
N GLN A 103 26.57 3.66 -38.76
CA GLN A 103 25.16 3.99 -38.76
C GLN A 103 24.44 3.19 -39.83
N THR A 104 23.33 2.56 -39.47
CA THR A 104 22.22 2.34 -40.42
C THR A 104 20.94 2.79 -39.73
N ALA A 105 20.52 4.00 -40.09
CA ALA A 105 19.16 4.48 -39.89
C ALA A 105 18.32 4.04 -41.08
N THR A 106 17.16 3.45 -40.84
CA THR A 106 15.83 3.85 -41.38
C THR A 106 14.84 2.71 -41.25
N LYS A 107 13.72 2.96 -40.58
CA LYS A 107 12.36 2.66 -41.05
C LYS A 107 11.34 3.26 -40.08
N MET A 108 10.92 4.48 -40.40
CA MET A 108 9.57 4.94 -40.07
C MET A 108 8.61 4.24 -41.03
N CYS A 109 7.55 3.62 -40.52
CA CYS A 109 6.39 3.27 -41.33
C CYS A 109 5.15 3.95 -40.74
N SER A 110 4.72 4.94 -41.53
CA SER A 110 3.48 5.71 -41.56
C SER A 110 2.23 5.03 -40.98
N LEU A 111 1.63 5.75 -40.03
CA LEU A 111 0.26 5.62 -39.55
C LEU A 111 -0.65 6.48 -40.43
N ARG A 112 -1.30 5.90 -41.46
CA ARG A 112 -2.45 6.50 -42.18
C ARG A 112 -3.01 5.54 -43.22
N GLN A 113 -4.04 4.77 -42.84
CA GLN A 113 -5.17 4.31 -43.67
C GLN A 113 -5.91 3.22 -42.91
N LEU A 114 -6.97 3.59 -42.17
CA LEU A 114 -8.20 2.78 -42.10
C LEU A 114 -9.31 3.62 -41.47
N LEU A 115 -10.09 4.29 -42.33
CA LEU A 115 -11.43 4.74 -41.98
C LEU A 115 -12.34 4.36 -43.15
N LEU A 116 -13.48 3.76 -42.80
CA LEU A 116 -14.75 3.57 -43.52
C LEU A 116 -15.14 2.14 -43.97
N LEU A 117 -16.34 1.80 -43.46
CA LEU A 117 -17.33 0.77 -43.86
C LEU A 117 -17.12 -0.60 -43.20
N ILE A 118 -18.08 -1.23 -42.50
CA ILE A 118 -19.55 -1.23 -42.65
C ILE A 118 -20.24 -1.42 -41.29
N ALA A 119 -21.35 -0.70 -41.12
CA ALA A 119 -22.40 -0.95 -40.14
C ALA A 119 -23.20 -2.22 -40.52
N ALA A 120 -23.24 -3.19 -39.62
CA ALA A 120 -24.26 -4.24 -39.63
C ALA A 120 -24.57 -4.60 -38.18
N GLY A 121 -25.80 -4.33 -37.75
CA GLY A 121 -26.31 -4.73 -36.45
C GLY A 121 -26.28 -6.25 -36.33
N ILE A 122 -25.53 -6.74 -35.34
CA ILE A 122 -25.54 -8.12 -34.89
C ILE A 122 -26.08 -8.11 -33.45
N PRO A 123 -27.13 -8.88 -33.14
CA PRO A 123 -27.68 -8.95 -31.79
C PRO A 123 -26.69 -9.61 -30.82
N ALA A 124 -26.64 -9.07 -29.61
CA ALA A 124 -25.81 -9.59 -28.51
C ALA A 124 -26.21 -11.04 -28.16
N ALA A 125 -25.21 -11.93 -28.17
CA ALA A 125 -25.34 -13.27 -27.61
C ALA A 125 -25.33 -13.21 -26.06
N PRO A 126 -26.05 -14.11 -25.37
CA PRO A 126 -26.11 -14.12 -23.92
C PRO A 126 -24.76 -14.55 -23.32
N ALA A 127 -24.42 -13.93 -22.18
CA ALA A 127 -23.22 -14.19 -21.41
C ALA A 127 -23.13 -15.68 -21.02
N LEU A 128 -22.07 -16.34 -21.47
CA LEU A 128 -21.63 -17.64 -20.98
C LEU A 128 -21.08 -17.45 -19.56
N SER A 129 -21.78 -18.01 -18.58
CA SER A 129 -21.34 -18.17 -17.20
C SER A 129 -20.11 -19.09 -17.15
N LEU A 130 -18.97 -18.54 -16.74
CA LEU A 130 -17.79 -19.33 -16.37
C LEU A 130 -18.05 -20.03 -15.02
N PRO A 131 -17.58 -21.28 -14.85
CA PRO A 131 -17.68 -21.98 -13.58
C PRO A 131 -16.81 -21.30 -12.50
N ARG A 132 -17.39 -21.13 -11.31
CA ARG A 132 -16.71 -20.70 -10.09
C ARG A 132 -15.93 -21.89 -9.52
N ASP A 133 -14.61 -21.83 -9.61
CA ASP A 133 -13.74 -22.60 -8.71
C ASP A 133 -13.08 -21.62 -7.73
N HIS A 134 -13.69 -21.52 -6.55
CA HIS A 134 -13.09 -20.86 -5.39
C HIS A 134 -12.69 -21.95 -4.40
N THR A 135 -11.45 -22.41 -4.50
CA THR A 135 -10.82 -23.21 -3.44
C THR A 135 -10.41 -22.25 -2.33
N SER A 136 -11.27 -22.13 -1.32
CA SER A 136 -10.96 -21.44 -0.07
C SER A 136 -10.06 -22.34 0.78
N GLN A 137 -8.78 -22.02 0.92
CA GLN A 137 -7.90 -22.70 1.87
C GLN A 137 -7.70 -21.81 3.11
N GLN A 138 -8.17 -22.33 4.25
CA GLN A 138 -8.01 -21.72 5.57
C GLN A 138 -6.56 -21.83 6.03
N ALA A 139 -6.07 -20.77 6.67
CA ALA A 139 -4.99 -20.87 7.62
C ALA A 139 -5.53 -21.48 8.92
N ASP A 140 -5.58 -22.82 8.98
CA ASP A 140 -5.65 -23.56 10.23
C ASP A 140 -4.48 -24.56 10.28
N ALA A 141 -3.53 -24.28 11.16
CA ALA A 141 -2.28 -25.01 11.28
C ALA A 141 -2.49 -26.30 12.08
N SER A 142 -3.23 -27.26 11.53
CA SER A 142 -3.11 -28.70 11.82
C SER A 142 -4.26 -29.49 11.18
N GLN A 143 -4.12 -29.91 9.92
CA GLN A 143 -4.67 -31.18 9.42
C GLN A 143 -4.20 -31.41 7.98
N GLN A 144 -3.27 -32.35 7.81
CA GLN A 144 -2.83 -32.87 6.53
C GLN A 144 -3.91 -33.81 5.96
N SER A 145 -4.42 -33.50 4.77
CA SER A 145 -5.15 -34.46 3.92
C SER A 145 -4.40 -34.65 2.61
N ASP A 146 -4.28 -35.91 2.18
CA ASP A 146 -3.56 -36.38 0.98
C ASP A 146 -4.28 -35.99 -0.33
N ALA A 147 -4.38 -34.70 -0.62
CA ALA A 147 -4.68 -34.24 -1.97
C ALA A 147 -3.39 -34.20 -2.80
N THR A 148 -3.43 -34.71 -4.03
CA THR A 148 -2.32 -34.51 -4.98
C THR A 148 -2.19 -33.01 -5.24
N PRO A 149 -1.01 -32.40 -4.99
CA PRO A 149 -0.83 -30.96 -5.09
C PRO A 149 -1.06 -30.50 -6.54
N PRO A 150 -1.74 -29.36 -6.77
CA PRO A 150 -1.82 -28.77 -8.11
C PRO A 150 -0.41 -28.52 -8.66
N ALA A 151 -0.27 -28.52 -9.98
CA ALA A 151 1.03 -28.44 -10.68
C ALA A 151 1.87 -27.18 -10.38
N ASP A 152 1.32 -26.23 -9.61
CA ASP A 152 1.94 -24.97 -9.19
C ASP A 152 2.27 -24.90 -7.69
N GLU A 153 2.05 -25.97 -6.91
CA GLU A 153 2.38 -25.99 -5.48
C GLU A 153 3.89 -26.06 -5.27
N ILE A 154 4.41 -25.19 -4.41
CA ILE A 154 5.84 -25.12 -4.12
C ILE A 154 6.20 -26.25 -3.15
N ASN A 155 6.94 -27.25 -3.62
CA ASN A 155 7.39 -28.38 -2.82
C ASN A 155 8.65 -28.05 -2.00
N MET A 156 8.48 -27.26 -0.94
CA MET A 156 9.54 -26.88 -0.01
C MET A 156 9.01 -26.85 1.43
N PRO A 157 9.77 -27.33 2.45
CA PRO A 157 9.33 -27.25 3.84
C PRO A 157 9.22 -25.79 4.29
N ALA A 158 8.50 -25.54 5.39
CA ALA A 158 8.57 -24.23 6.04
C ALA A 158 9.81 -24.15 6.94
N VAL A 159 10.23 -22.93 7.30
CA VAL A 159 11.33 -22.69 8.24
C VAL A 159 11.06 -23.37 9.59
N ASP A 160 12.10 -23.95 10.19
CA ASP A 160 12.09 -24.58 11.51
C ASP A 160 13.26 -24.05 12.37
N PRO A 161 13.02 -23.49 13.58
CA PRO A 161 11.72 -23.26 14.21
C PRO A 161 10.86 -22.26 13.42
N PRO A 162 9.52 -22.37 13.41
CA PRO A 162 8.67 -21.48 12.64
C PRO A 162 8.78 -20.03 13.12
N PHE A 163 8.58 -19.08 12.21
CA PHE A 163 8.46 -17.69 12.60
C PHE A 163 7.24 -17.46 13.51
N SER A 164 7.39 -16.57 14.50
CA SER A 164 6.29 -16.22 15.41
C SER A 164 5.52 -14.98 14.94
N GLU A 165 4.32 -15.18 14.39
CA GLU A 165 3.45 -14.07 13.96
C GLU A 165 3.03 -13.14 15.11
N ALA A 166 2.78 -13.71 16.29
CA ALA A 166 2.41 -12.92 17.47
C ALA A 166 3.55 -11.99 17.91
N VAL A 167 4.80 -12.47 17.84
CA VAL A 167 5.99 -11.64 18.10
C VAL A 167 6.13 -10.57 17.02
N GLN A 168 5.94 -10.94 15.76
CA GLN A 168 5.96 -10.00 14.63
C GLN A 168 4.94 -8.87 14.80
N ASP A 169 3.67 -9.18 15.03
CA ASP A 169 2.62 -8.17 15.20
C ASP A 169 2.91 -7.25 16.39
N LYS A 170 3.37 -7.82 17.52
CA LYS A 170 3.76 -7.02 18.69
C LYS A 170 4.94 -6.10 18.37
N HIS A 171 5.92 -6.58 17.63
CA HIS A 171 7.08 -5.81 17.21
C HIS A 171 6.68 -4.66 16.28
N PHE A 172 5.89 -4.92 15.25
CA PHE A 172 5.38 -3.86 14.37
C PHE A 172 4.62 -2.79 15.11
N ARG A 173 3.75 -3.18 16.06
CA ARG A 173 3.00 -2.22 16.88
C ARG A 173 3.89 -1.32 17.73
N SER A 174 5.07 -1.79 18.15
CA SER A 174 5.96 -1.03 19.02
C SER A 174 6.90 -0.09 18.25
N ILE A 175 7.27 -0.42 17.01
CA ILE A 175 8.27 0.35 16.26
C ILE A 175 7.67 1.26 15.18
N LEU A 176 6.52 0.90 14.61
CA LEU A 176 5.95 1.66 13.50
C LEU A 176 5.21 2.90 14.02
N PRO A 177 5.61 4.11 13.58
CA PRO A 177 4.94 5.32 14.01
C PRO A 177 3.53 5.38 13.44
N GLN A 178 2.58 5.80 14.26
CA GLN A 178 1.25 6.16 13.80
C GLN A 178 1.28 7.54 13.14
N GLN A 179 0.81 7.63 11.90
CA GLN A 179 0.60 8.91 11.25
C GLN A 179 -0.62 9.61 11.84
N ARG A 180 -0.54 10.93 12.03
CA ARG A 180 -1.73 11.73 12.34
C ARG A 180 -2.69 11.68 11.16
N TRP A 181 -3.97 11.69 11.48
CA TRP A 181 -5.03 11.53 10.49
C TRP A 181 -6.22 12.45 10.75
N ARG A 182 -7.03 12.64 9.71
CA ARG A 182 -8.37 13.23 9.77
C ARG A 182 -9.31 12.46 8.86
N THR A 183 -10.61 12.57 9.10
CA THR A 183 -11.62 11.86 8.31
C THR A 183 -12.72 12.78 7.80
N HIS A 184 -13.42 12.31 6.76
CA HIS A 184 -14.65 12.88 6.24
C HIS A 184 -15.62 11.75 5.93
N ASP A 185 -16.84 11.88 6.43
CA ASP A 185 -17.88 10.88 6.25
C ASP A 185 -18.61 11.13 4.93
N TRP A 186 -18.76 10.08 4.14
CA TRP A 186 -19.55 10.18 2.92
C TRP A 186 -21.04 10.18 3.24
N SER A 187 -21.84 10.71 2.32
CA SER A 187 -23.28 10.54 2.37
C SER A 187 -23.63 9.04 2.23
N PRO A 188 -24.58 8.50 3.03
CA PRO A 188 -24.98 7.09 2.94
C PRO A 188 -25.50 6.65 1.57
N ALA A 189 -25.89 7.59 0.71
CA ALA A 189 -26.35 7.32 -0.65
C ALA A 189 -25.22 6.98 -1.64
N TRP A 190 -23.95 7.08 -1.23
CA TRP A 190 -22.79 6.91 -2.10
C TRP A 190 -21.72 6.03 -1.48
N MET A 191 -21.09 5.20 -2.31
CA MET A 191 -19.89 4.46 -1.92
C MET A 191 -18.94 4.27 -3.11
N PRO A 192 -17.65 3.95 -2.89
CA PRO A 192 -16.75 3.60 -3.99
C PRO A 192 -17.22 2.33 -4.69
N LYS A 193 -17.16 2.30 -6.02
CA LYS A 193 -17.59 1.16 -6.84
C LYS A 193 -16.97 -0.16 -6.42
N HIS A 194 -15.67 -0.20 -6.16
CA HIS A 194 -15.03 -1.43 -5.71
C HIS A 194 -15.55 -1.89 -4.34
N CYS A 195 -15.93 -0.96 -3.45
CA CYS A 195 -16.58 -1.35 -2.20
C CYS A 195 -17.98 -1.92 -2.43
N PHE A 196 -18.73 -1.36 -3.38
CA PHE A 196 -20.03 -1.87 -3.76
C PHE A 196 -19.93 -3.29 -4.34
N GLU A 197 -18.99 -3.51 -5.26
CA GLU A 197 -18.75 -4.80 -5.90
C GLU A 197 -18.30 -5.85 -4.88
N GLU A 198 -17.38 -5.51 -3.97
CA GLU A 198 -16.97 -6.44 -2.92
C GLU A 198 -18.09 -6.70 -1.90
N ALA A 199 -18.93 -5.71 -1.56
CA ALA A 199 -20.11 -5.97 -0.76
C ALA A 199 -21.01 -7.04 -1.41
N GLN A 200 -21.28 -6.90 -2.72
CA GLN A 200 -22.08 -7.87 -3.46
C GLN A 200 -21.41 -9.24 -3.57
N ASN A 201 -20.11 -9.29 -3.86
CA ASN A 201 -19.35 -10.54 -3.98
C ASN A 201 -19.35 -11.35 -2.68
N ASN A 202 -19.40 -10.66 -1.54
CA ASN A 202 -19.46 -11.28 -0.21
C ASN A 202 -20.91 -11.39 0.32
N ASN A 203 -21.93 -11.18 -0.53
CA ASN A 203 -23.35 -11.27 -0.20
C ASN A 203 -23.81 -10.33 0.93
N PHE A 204 -23.17 -9.18 1.09
CA PHE A 204 -23.60 -8.13 2.00
C PHE A 204 -24.46 -7.10 1.28
N ASN A 205 -25.37 -6.46 2.02
CA ASN A 205 -26.13 -5.33 1.52
C ASN A 205 -25.23 -4.09 1.46
N PRO A 206 -25.02 -3.45 0.30
CA PRO A 206 -24.22 -2.23 0.19
C PRO A 206 -24.72 -1.08 1.10
N ALA A 207 -26.02 -1.04 1.43
CA ALA A 207 -26.59 -0.05 2.34
C ALA A 207 -26.14 -0.20 3.81
N ASP A 208 -25.53 -1.33 4.17
CA ASP A 208 -25.01 -1.58 5.51
C ASP A 208 -23.56 -1.12 5.70
N PHE A 209 -22.97 -0.47 4.69
CA PHE A 209 -21.61 0.06 4.76
C PHE A 209 -21.60 1.55 5.10
N VAL A 210 -20.64 1.94 5.93
CA VAL A 210 -20.26 3.32 6.18
C VAL A 210 -18.93 3.57 5.50
N VAL A 211 -18.84 4.68 4.75
CA VAL A 211 -17.62 5.07 4.03
C VAL A 211 -17.03 6.33 4.66
N LYS A 212 -15.70 6.32 4.83
CA LYS A 212 -14.92 7.49 5.22
C LYS A 212 -13.76 7.70 4.27
N ASP A 213 -13.54 8.95 3.89
CA ASP A 213 -12.23 9.38 3.42
C ASP A 213 -11.32 9.57 4.61
N VAL A 214 -10.10 9.03 4.52
CA VAL A 214 -9.08 9.11 5.55
C VAL A 214 -7.83 9.76 4.97
N TRP A 215 -7.44 10.91 5.51
CA TRP A 215 -6.18 11.57 5.16
C TRP A 215 -5.18 11.34 6.27
N PHE A 216 -3.92 11.15 5.87
CA PHE A 216 -2.79 11.06 6.79
C PHE A 216 -1.79 12.15 6.43
N GLU A 217 -0.99 12.62 7.39
CA GLU A 217 -0.09 13.78 7.17
C GLU A 217 0.96 13.57 6.06
N ASP A 218 1.27 12.32 5.74
CA ASP A 218 2.24 11.94 4.72
C ASP A 218 1.64 11.71 3.32
N CYS A 219 0.32 11.81 3.14
CA CYS A 219 -0.33 11.75 1.82
C CYS A 219 -1.42 12.83 1.66
N SER A 220 -1.35 13.61 0.58
CA SER A 220 -2.35 14.64 0.26
C SER A 220 -3.68 14.08 -0.25
N VAL A 221 -3.67 12.84 -0.74
CA VAL A 221 -4.82 12.15 -1.31
C VAL A 221 -5.44 11.23 -0.25
N PRO A 222 -6.77 11.26 -0.03
CA PRO A 222 -7.40 10.38 0.95
C PRO A 222 -7.44 8.92 0.49
N TRP A 223 -7.61 8.03 1.45
CA TRP A 223 -8.08 6.66 1.24
C TRP A 223 -9.57 6.58 1.53
N ALA A 224 -10.35 6.05 0.58
CA ALA A 224 -11.74 5.68 0.83
C ALA A 224 -11.78 4.30 1.51
N VAL A 225 -12.17 4.30 2.78
CA VAL A 225 -12.30 3.11 3.63
C VAL A 225 -13.78 2.82 3.84
N CYS A 226 -14.17 1.57 3.63
CA CYS A 226 -15.52 1.08 3.70
C CYS A 226 -15.63 0.07 4.83
N ARG A 227 -16.56 0.28 5.76
CA ARG A 227 -16.73 -0.59 6.93
C ARG A 227 -18.19 -1.01 7.03
N HIS A 228 -18.43 -2.32 7.03
CA HIS A 228 -19.77 -2.85 7.31
C HIS A 228 -20.20 -2.47 8.74
N LYS A 229 -21.48 -2.16 8.96
CA LYS A 229 -21.99 -1.76 10.29
C LYS A 229 -21.68 -2.79 11.38
N ASP A 230 -21.78 -4.07 11.03
CA ASP A 230 -21.55 -5.22 11.92
C ASP A 230 -20.07 -5.66 12.01
N ALA A 231 -19.14 -4.99 11.33
CA ALA A 231 -17.72 -5.23 11.53
C ALA A 231 -17.34 -4.97 13.00
N LYS A 232 -16.53 -5.85 13.61
CA LYS A 232 -16.16 -5.71 15.03
C LYS A 232 -15.08 -4.66 15.25
N GLU A 233 -14.22 -4.44 14.27
CA GLU A 233 -13.16 -3.45 14.32
C GLU A 233 -13.76 -2.04 14.41
N SER A 234 -13.30 -1.25 15.39
CA SER A 234 -13.69 0.16 15.50
C SER A 234 -13.02 0.99 14.40
N TRP A 235 -13.65 2.10 14.01
CA TRP A 235 -13.04 3.07 13.09
C TRP A 235 -11.66 3.54 13.54
N GLU A 236 -11.51 3.79 14.84
CA GLU A 236 -10.22 4.19 15.41
C GLU A 236 -9.16 3.09 15.26
N ASN A 237 -9.49 1.82 15.54
CA ASN A 237 -8.55 0.72 15.33
C ASN A 237 -8.17 0.56 13.85
N ILE A 238 -9.16 0.69 12.95
CA ILE A 238 -8.95 0.60 11.50
C ILE A 238 -7.96 1.67 11.05
N ILE A 239 -8.24 2.93 11.38
CA ILE A 239 -7.44 4.07 10.93
C ILE A 239 -6.07 4.08 11.60
N ASN A 240 -5.98 3.81 12.91
CA ASN A 240 -4.71 3.78 13.63
C ASN A 240 -3.80 2.67 13.11
N THR A 241 -4.34 1.49 12.79
CA THR A 241 -3.53 0.40 12.20
C THR A 241 -3.08 0.75 10.79
N LEU A 242 -3.99 1.26 9.95
CA LEU A 242 -3.61 1.71 8.60
C LEU A 242 -2.56 2.84 8.67
N SER A 243 -2.62 3.72 9.68
CA SER A 243 -1.65 4.80 9.88
C SER A 243 -0.21 4.32 10.11
N GLN A 244 -0.02 3.06 10.53
CA GLN A 244 1.31 2.49 10.77
C GLN A 244 1.92 1.86 9.53
N VAL A 245 1.13 1.62 8.47
CA VAL A 245 1.64 1.05 7.23
C VAL A 245 2.46 2.11 6.49
N PRO A 246 3.67 1.79 5.98
CA PRO A 246 4.47 2.73 5.22
C PRO A 246 3.70 3.37 4.05
N VAL A 247 3.91 4.67 3.84
CA VAL A 247 3.18 5.45 2.82
C VAL A 247 3.32 4.86 1.42
N GLY A 248 4.46 4.25 1.11
CA GLY A 248 4.71 3.59 -0.15
C GLY A 248 3.73 2.45 -0.41
N MET A 249 3.61 1.51 0.53
CA MET A 249 2.61 0.43 0.47
C MET A 249 1.19 0.98 0.35
N ARG A 250 0.83 1.93 1.22
CA ARG A 250 -0.51 2.52 1.21
C ARG A 250 -0.85 3.22 -0.11
N SER A 251 0.14 3.79 -0.79
CA SER A 251 -0.08 4.50 -2.04
C SER A 251 -0.58 3.60 -3.17
N TYR A 252 -0.34 2.29 -3.13
CA TYR A 252 -0.83 1.36 -4.15
C TYR A 252 -2.27 0.86 -3.92
N VAL A 253 -2.89 1.18 -2.78
CA VAL A 253 -4.26 0.76 -2.47
C VAL A 253 -5.28 1.79 -2.94
N SER A 254 -6.26 1.32 -3.73
CA SER A 254 -7.41 2.12 -4.14
C SER A 254 -8.44 2.23 -3.02
N ASN A 255 -8.87 1.09 -2.46
CA ASN A 255 -9.95 0.98 -1.48
C ASN A 255 -9.62 -0.07 -0.40
N LEU A 256 -10.13 0.13 0.82
CA LEU A 256 -10.03 -0.83 1.92
C LEU A 256 -11.44 -1.16 2.42
N LEU A 257 -11.77 -2.44 2.56
CA LEU A 257 -13.02 -2.92 3.12
C LEU A 257 -12.81 -3.72 4.40
N ILE A 258 -13.66 -3.44 5.38
CA ILE A 258 -13.76 -4.22 6.62
C ILE A 258 -15.16 -4.83 6.69
N LEU A 259 -15.20 -6.16 6.59
CA LEU A 259 -16.39 -6.99 6.64
C LEU A 259 -16.64 -7.48 8.08
N PRO A 260 -17.85 -7.95 8.43
CA PRO A 260 -18.07 -8.70 9.66
C PRO A 260 -17.47 -10.10 9.54
N SER A 261 -17.40 -10.81 10.68
CA SER A 261 -17.08 -12.24 10.65
C SER A 261 -18.17 -12.97 9.84
N PRO A 262 -17.82 -13.98 9.05
CA PRO A 262 -18.83 -14.75 8.33
C PRO A 262 -19.82 -15.36 9.32
N ALA A 263 -21.08 -15.50 8.89
CA ALA A 263 -22.09 -16.21 9.66
C ALA A 263 -21.66 -17.67 9.90
N PRO A 264 -22.09 -18.33 10.99
CA PRO A 264 -21.80 -19.74 11.21
C PRO A 264 -22.16 -20.60 9.99
N GLY A 265 -21.22 -21.42 9.53
CA GLY A 265 -21.40 -22.27 8.34
C GLY A 265 -21.12 -21.59 7.00
N VAL A 266 -20.75 -20.30 6.98
CA VAL A 266 -20.29 -19.60 5.79
C VAL A 266 -18.77 -19.47 5.85
N SER A 267 -18.09 -19.88 4.79
CA SER A 267 -16.64 -19.68 4.64
C SER A 267 -16.39 -18.54 3.65
N HIS A 268 -15.66 -17.51 4.10
CA HIS A 268 -15.09 -16.48 3.26
C HIS A 268 -13.60 -16.35 3.61
N ALA A 269 -12.79 -15.96 2.63
CA ALA A 269 -11.38 -15.67 2.88
C ALA A 269 -11.25 -14.60 3.98
N ALA A 270 -10.38 -14.89 4.94
CA ALA A 270 -10.23 -14.10 6.16
C ALA A 270 -9.66 -12.70 5.89
N ALA A 271 -8.74 -12.63 4.94
CA ALA A 271 -8.20 -11.44 4.30
C ALA A 271 -7.90 -11.81 2.84
N TYR A 272 -8.01 -10.86 1.93
CA TYR A 272 -7.57 -11.04 0.55
C TYR A 272 -7.42 -9.71 -0.19
N THR A 273 -6.77 -9.80 -1.34
CA THR A 273 -6.55 -8.72 -2.27
C THR A 273 -7.26 -9.01 -3.60
N ARG A 274 -7.99 -8.02 -4.14
CA ARG A 274 -8.50 -8.05 -5.52
C ARG A 274 -8.06 -6.81 -6.27
N GLY A 275 -7.12 -6.97 -7.19
CA GLY A 275 -6.49 -5.83 -7.87
C GLY A 275 -5.76 -4.95 -6.86
N SER A 276 -6.27 -3.74 -6.59
CA SER A 276 -5.74 -2.82 -5.60
C SER A 276 -6.67 -2.58 -4.40
N VAL A 277 -7.65 -3.47 -4.24
CA VAL A 277 -8.63 -3.44 -3.17
C VAL A 277 -8.22 -4.44 -2.11
N LEU A 278 -8.21 -3.99 -0.87
CA LEU A 278 -7.96 -4.84 0.29
C LEU A 278 -9.26 -5.14 1.01
N VAL A 279 -9.48 -6.40 1.36
CA VAL A 279 -10.66 -6.85 2.11
C VAL A 279 -10.21 -7.63 3.33
N PHE A 280 -10.77 -7.27 4.50
CA PHE A 280 -10.48 -7.96 5.76
C PHE A 280 -11.76 -8.28 6.51
N THR A 281 -11.77 -9.44 7.15
CA THR A 281 -12.74 -9.80 8.19
C THR A 281 -12.15 -9.52 9.57
N PRO A 282 -12.97 -9.54 10.64
CA PRO A 282 -12.49 -9.30 11.97
C PRO A 282 -11.48 -10.34 12.41
N THR A 283 -10.58 -9.98 13.31
CA THR A 283 -9.43 -10.79 13.80
C THR A 283 -8.23 -10.92 12.86
N TYR A 284 -8.37 -10.64 11.56
CA TYR A 284 -7.27 -10.68 10.58
C TYR A 284 -6.74 -9.29 10.21
N PHE A 285 -7.37 -8.23 10.71
CA PHE A 285 -6.90 -6.86 10.55
C PHE A 285 -5.74 -6.53 11.50
N ARG A 286 -4.59 -7.17 11.27
CA ARG A 286 -3.32 -6.99 12.01
C ARG A 286 -2.21 -6.57 11.05
N LEU A 287 -1.11 -6.01 11.57
CA LEU A 287 -0.08 -5.42 10.72
C LEU A 287 0.64 -6.46 9.86
N GLY A 288 0.95 -7.65 10.40
CA GLY A 288 1.57 -8.71 9.61
C GLY A 288 0.70 -9.17 8.43
N VAL A 289 -0.59 -9.38 8.66
CA VAL A 289 -1.55 -9.74 7.60
C VAL A 289 -1.75 -8.59 6.62
N LEU A 290 -1.83 -7.34 7.10
CA LEU A 290 -1.86 -6.18 6.22
C LEU A 290 -0.65 -6.17 5.29
N PHE A 291 0.56 -6.36 5.80
CA PHE A 291 1.75 -6.38 4.96
C PHE A 291 1.76 -7.51 3.92
N HIS A 292 1.20 -8.68 4.26
CA HIS A 292 0.97 -9.75 3.30
C HIS A 292 0.05 -9.26 2.16
N GLU A 293 -1.11 -8.71 2.50
CA GLU A 293 -2.06 -8.22 1.47
C GLU A 293 -1.51 -7.04 0.66
N PHE A 294 -0.78 -6.11 1.29
CA PHE A 294 -0.09 -5.05 0.57
C PHE A 294 0.95 -5.61 -0.39
N ALA A 295 1.66 -6.69 -0.02
CA ALA A 295 2.64 -7.32 -0.88
C ALA A 295 2.01 -7.92 -2.14
N HIS A 296 0.81 -8.51 -2.08
CA HIS A 296 0.05 -8.91 -3.28
C HIS A 296 -0.16 -7.73 -4.25
N ILE A 297 -0.48 -6.54 -3.74
CA ILE A 297 -0.64 -5.35 -4.59
C ILE A 297 0.70 -4.88 -5.17
N LEU A 298 1.76 -4.88 -4.37
CA LEU A 298 3.10 -4.50 -4.82
C LEU A 298 3.60 -5.44 -5.92
N ASP A 299 3.36 -6.74 -5.78
CA ASP A 299 3.71 -7.77 -6.75
C ASP A 299 3.18 -7.42 -8.16
N MET A 300 1.91 -6.98 -8.20
CA MET A 300 1.22 -6.63 -9.44
C MET A 300 1.55 -5.22 -9.94
N SER A 301 1.90 -4.27 -9.07
CA SER A 301 1.80 -2.84 -9.38
C SER A 301 3.10 -2.06 -9.23
N ALA A 302 3.90 -2.34 -8.21
CA ALA A 302 5.00 -1.45 -7.79
C ALA A 302 6.14 -1.38 -8.81
N LEU A 303 6.39 -2.48 -9.51
CA LEU A 303 7.52 -2.61 -10.42
C LEU A 303 7.13 -2.67 -11.89
N ARG A 304 5.86 -2.42 -12.25
CA ARG A 304 5.41 -2.55 -13.66
C ARG A 304 6.28 -1.78 -14.65
N PRO A 305 6.64 -0.50 -14.44
CA PRO A 305 7.50 0.23 -15.37
C PRO A 305 8.90 -0.38 -15.44
N THR A 306 9.46 -0.79 -14.29
CA THR A 306 10.78 -1.39 -14.18
C THR A 306 10.83 -2.74 -14.88
N LEU A 307 9.83 -3.60 -14.66
CA LEU A 307 9.72 -4.91 -15.29
C LEU A 307 9.55 -4.80 -16.81
N ALA A 308 8.72 -3.89 -17.28
CA ALA A 308 8.57 -3.61 -18.70
C ALA A 308 9.89 -3.17 -19.34
N ALA A 309 10.67 -2.32 -18.66
CA ALA A 309 12.00 -1.91 -19.13
C ALA A 309 13.02 -3.07 -19.20
N HIS A 310 12.79 -4.16 -18.46
CA HIS A 310 13.59 -5.39 -18.50
C HIS A 310 13.00 -6.46 -19.43
N GLY A 311 12.01 -6.12 -20.26
CA GLY A 311 11.42 -7.02 -21.26
C GLY A 311 10.39 -8.00 -20.70
N TYR A 312 9.92 -7.81 -19.47
CA TYR A 312 8.79 -8.58 -18.95
C TYR A 312 7.45 -8.02 -19.46
N ALA A 313 6.46 -8.89 -19.62
CA ALA A 313 5.11 -8.47 -19.97
C ALA A 313 4.54 -7.51 -18.89
N SER A 314 3.84 -6.47 -19.33
CA SER A 314 3.44 -5.36 -18.46
C SER A 314 2.40 -5.73 -17.40
N ASP A 315 1.74 -6.87 -17.55
CA ASP A 315 0.72 -7.46 -16.68
C ASP A 315 1.26 -8.61 -15.83
N LYS A 316 2.54 -8.97 -15.99
CA LYS A 316 3.15 -10.07 -15.28
C LYS A 316 3.55 -9.64 -13.85
N PRO A 317 3.08 -10.35 -12.79
CA PRO A 317 3.54 -10.10 -11.43
C PRO A 317 5.05 -10.38 -11.28
N PHE A 318 5.67 -9.71 -10.32
CA PHE A 318 7.08 -9.90 -9.98
C PHE A 318 7.38 -11.33 -9.53
N SER A 319 6.50 -11.94 -8.75
CA SER A 319 6.56 -13.33 -8.27
C SER A 319 6.69 -14.35 -9.40
N ASN A 320 6.12 -14.06 -10.58
CA ASN A 320 6.20 -14.94 -11.76
C ASN A 320 7.47 -14.70 -12.60
N THR A 321 8.35 -13.77 -12.21
CA THR A 321 9.58 -13.48 -12.95
C THR A 321 10.70 -14.45 -12.62
N ALA A 322 11.68 -14.56 -13.52
CA ALA A 322 12.90 -15.33 -13.25
C ALA A 322 13.76 -14.71 -12.13
N LEU A 323 13.50 -13.48 -11.70
CA LEU A 323 14.18 -12.87 -10.56
C LEU A 323 13.69 -13.51 -9.26
N TRP A 324 12.36 -13.60 -9.10
CA TRP A 324 11.75 -14.22 -7.93
C TRP A 324 12.02 -15.73 -7.87
N THR A 325 11.72 -16.46 -8.95
CA THR A 325 11.83 -17.93 -8.93
C THR A 325 13.26 -18.42 -8.73
N LYS A 326 14.28 -17.63 -9.14
CA LYS A 326 15.68 -17.94 -8.81
C LYS A 326 16.02 -17.68 -7.36
N ALA A 327 15.43 -16.66 -6.73
CA ALA A 327 15.61 -16.41 -5.30
C ALA A 327 15.02 -17.56 -4.49
N LEU A 328 13.77 -17.93 -4.79
CA LEU A 328 13.08 -19.07 -4.19
C LEU A 328 13.88 -20.38 -4.37
N ALA A 329 14.41 -20.66 -5.56
CA ALA A 329 15.20 -21.88 -5.81
C ALA A 329 16.55 -21.94 -5.05
N ASN A 330 17.02 -20.82 -4.49
CA ASN A 330 18.22 -20.77 -3.64
C ASN A 330 17.91 -20.94 -2.15
N ASP A 331 16.63 -20.93 -1.77
CA ASP A 331 16.19 -21.19 -0.41
C ASP A 331 15.94 -22.68 -0.20
N SER A 332 16.08 -23.13 1.05
CA SER A 332 15.82 -24.51 1.46
C SER A 332 14.53 -24.64 2.28
N ALA A 333 13.90 -23.52 2.63
CA ALA A 333 12.62 -23.46 3.31
C ALA A 333 11.81 -22.22 2.89
N LEU A 334 10.48 -22.29 3.05
CA LEU A 334 9.54 -21.19 2.91
C LEU A 334 9.30 -20.50 4.26
N PRO A 335 8.88 -19.23 4.31
CA PRO A 335 8.68 -18.52 5.56
C PRO A 335 7.61 -19.17 6.44
N THR A 336 6.48 -19.56 5.85
CA THR A 336 5.42 -20.31 6.52
C THR A 336 4.89 -21.44 5.63
N PRO A 337 4.11 -22.40 6.17
CA PRO A 337 3.45 -23.40 5.34
C PRO A 337 2.49 -22.81 4.30
N TYR A 338 1.88 -21.65 4.58
CA TYR A 338 0.91 -21.02 3.70
C TYR A 338 1.53 -20.54 2.38
N ALA A 339 2.81 -20.14 2.40
CA ALA A 339 3.57 -19.77 1.22
C ALA A 339 3.61 -20.84 0.11
N ARG A 340 3.36 -22.13 0.44
CA ARG A 340 3.35 -23.22 -0.57
C ARG A 340 2.27 -23.06 -1.63
N SER A 341 1.21 -22.33 -1.30
CA SER A 341 -0.04 -22.32 -2.07
C SER A 341 0.17 -21.87 -3.52
N THR A 342 0.89 -20.76 -3.74
CA THR A 342 1.27 -20.25 -5.07
C THR A 342 2.52 -19.37 -4.98
N LEU A 343 3.15 -19.03 -6.12
CA LEU A 343 4.22 -18.03 -6.16
C LEU A 343 3.80 -16.65 -5.63
N ALA A 344 2.54 -16.26 -5.82
CA ALA A 344 2.02 -15.00 -5.32
C ALA A 344 1.89 -15.03 -3.78
N GLU A 345 1.40 -16.14 -3.22
CA GLU A 345 1.32 -16.32 -1.76
C GLU A 345 2.71 -16.40 -1.13
N ASP A 346 3.66 -17.09 -1.76
CA ASP A 346 5.07 -17.09 -1.35
C ASP A 346 5.66 -15.67 -1.34
N PHE A 347 5.45 -14.90 -2.41
CA PHE A 347 5.90 -13.51 -2.48
C PHE A 347 5.27 -12.63 -1.40
N ALA A 348 3.97 -12.76 -1.19
CA ALA A 348 3.25 -11.98 -0.17
C ALA A 348 3.69 -12.35 1.26
N ASP A 349 3.89 -13.65 1.53
CA ASP A 349 4.36 -14.14 2.81
C ASP A 349 5.83 -13.76 3.05
N ALA A 350 6.70 -13.82 2.04
CA ALA A 350 8.05 -13.26 2.12
C ALA A 350 8.01 -11.76 2.41
N GLY A 351 7.08 -11.03 1.80
CA GLY A 351 6.93 -9.58 1.95
C GLY A 351 6.64 -9.15 3.38
N ARG A 352 5.75 -9.84 4.10
CA ARG A 352 5.53 -9.53 5.53
C ARG A 352 6.75 -9.80 6.40
N TRP A 353 7.57 -10.82 6.10
CA TRP A 353 8.79 -11.08 6.87
C TRP A 353 9.93 -10.13 6.49
N ALA A 354 10.04 -9.74 5.22
CA ALA A 354 10.91 -8.66 4.79
C ALA A 354 10.60 -7.35 5.52
N MET A 355 9.32 -7.05 5.78
CA MET A 355 8.94 -5.91 6.62
C MET A 355 9.52 -6.02 8.04
N SER A 356 9.61 -7.21 8.62
CA SER A 356 10.29 -7.42 9.90
C SER A 356 11.78 -7.18 9.81
N ASP A 357 12.46 -7.66 8.76
CA ASP A 357 13.90 -7.45 8.59
C ASP A 357 14.24 -5.97 8.38
N MET A 358 13.51 -5.29 7.49
CA MET A 358 13.73 -3.87 7.17
C MET A 358 13.53 -2.93 8.36
N LEU A 359 12.72 -3.33 9.34
CA LEU A 359 12.36 -2.49 10.48
C LEU A 359 13.05 -2.92 11.79
N SER A 360 13.51 -4.17 11.90
CA SER A 360 14.23 -4.65 13.07
C SER A 360 15.72 -4.26 13.01
N GLY A 361 16.27 -3.81 14.14
CA GLY A 361 17.71 -3.61 14.28
C GLY A 361 18.51 -4.91 14.39
N GLY A 362 17.85 -6.02 14.74
CA GLY A 362 18.43 -7.37 14.85
C GLY A 362 18.11 -8.30 13.68
N GLY A 363 17.27 -7.85 12.73
CA GLY A 363 16.83 -8.62 11.57
C GLY A 363 15.94 -9.82 11.91
N LEU A 364 15.82 -10.76 10.97
CA LEU A 364 14.96 -11.93 11.10
C LEU A 364 15.34 -12.94 12.20
N ALA A 365 16.58 -12.88 12.69
CA ALA A 365 17.05 -13.74 13.77
C ALA A 365 16.26 -13.56 15.07
N GLU A 366 15.57 -12.43 15.25
CA GLU A 366 14.67 -12.17 16.39
C GLU A 366 13.37 -13.00 16.33
N PHE A 367 12.98 -13.47 15.14
CA PHE A 367 11.68 -14.12 14.90
C PHE A 367 11.78 -15.62 14.68
N SER A 368 12.92 -16.11 14.16
CA SER A 368 13.22 -17.53 14.04
C SER A 368 14.74 -17.73 13.95
N ALA A 369 15.26 -18.80 14.57
CA ALA A 369 16.65 -19.22 14.39
C ALA A 369 16.90 -19.87 13.02
N GLY A 370 15.85 -20.35 12.32
CA GLY A 370 15.94 -21.00 11.01
C GLY A 370 15.77 -20.05 9.82
N TRP A 371 15.67 -18.74 10.07
CA TRP A 371 15.32 -17.73 9.05
C TRP A 371 16.21 -17.76 7.81
N GLU A 372 17.49 -18.13 7.94
CA GLU A 372 18.44 -18.17 6.83
C GLU A 372 18.00 -19.11 5.70
N ALA A 373 17.20 -20.13 6.02
CA ALA A 373 16.68 -21.09 5.05
C ALA A 373 15.71 -20.48 4.02
N CYS A 374 15.11 -19.32 4.31
CA CYS A 374 14.25 -18.53 3.40
C CYS A 374 14.82 -17.13 3.12
N GLY A 375 16.11 -16.93 3.35
CA GLY A 375 16.71 -15.61 3.34
C GLY A 375 16.85 -14.98 1.95
N HIS A 376 16.90 -15.78 0.87
CA HIS A 376 17.10 -15.24 -0.48
C HIS A 376 15.85 -14.55 -1.01
N GLN A 377 14.67 -15.15 -0.82
CA GLN A 377 13.39 -14.55 -1.20
C GLN A 377 13.14 -13.25 -0.41
N ILE A 378 13.41 -13.22 0.89
CA ILE A 378 13.24 -12.02 1.73
C ILE A 378 14.18 -10.89 1.27
N ARG A 379 15.47 -11.15 1.10
CA ARG A 379 16.42 -10.14 0.60
C ARG A 379 16.09 -9.66 -0.82
N THR A 380 15.52 -10.54 -1.64
CA THR A 380 15.06 -10.16 -2.99
C THR A 380 13.87 -9.23 -2.90
N PHE A 381 12.90 -9.51 -2.03
CA PHE A 381 11.79 -8.60 -1.77
C PHE A 381 12.28 -7.23 -1.34
N GLU A 382 13.17 -7.16 -0.35
CA GLU A 382 13.74 -5.89 0.16
C GLU A 382 14.43 -5.08 -0.93
N MET A 383 15.29 -5.75 -1.72
CA MET A 383 16.07 -5.11 -2.76
C MET A 383 15.19 -4.45 -3.81
N TRP A 384 14.09 -5.10 -4.18
CA TRP A 384 13.23 -4.65 -5.26
C TRP A 384 12.08 -3.77 -4.79
N MET A 385 11.53 -4.02 -3.60
CA MET A 385 10.37 -3.31 -3.07
C MET A 385 10.72 -2.20 -2.08
N GLY A 386 11.94 -2.15 -1.53
CA GLY A 386 12.33 -1.21 -0.48
C GLY A 386 12.05 0.26 -0.82
N ASP A 387 12.45 0.71 -2.00
CA ASP A 387 12.20 2.09 -2.47
C ASP A 387 10.71 2.37 -2.74
N ALA A 388 9.94 1.34 -3.12
CA ALA A 388 8.50 1.46 -3.32
C ALA A 388 7.73 1.52 -2.00
N ILE A 389 8.22 0.84 -0.95
CA ILE A 389 7.65 0.81 0.40
C ILE A 389 8.01 2.09 1.18
N PHE A 390 9.28 2.50 1.08
CA PHE A 390 9.85 3.65 1.77
C PHE A 390 10.33 4.71 0.78
N PRO A 391 9.41 5.41 0.08
CA PRO A 391 9.79 6.41 -0.90
C PRO A 391 10.61 7.54 -0.28
N LYS A 392 11.56 8.07 -1.05
CA LYS A 392 12.42 9.18 -0.62
C LYS A 392 11.58 10.35 -0.12
N GLY A 393 11.90 10.82 1.09
CA GLY A 393 11.19 11.91 1.75
C GLY A 393 9.96 11.48 2.55
N GLY A 394 9.63 10.18 2.57
CA GLY A 394 8.54 9.63 3.40
C GLY A 394 7.17 10.21 3.04
N ARG A 395 6.97 10.57 1.77
CA ARG A 395 5.72 11.15 1.27
C ARG A 395 5.15 10.35 0.13
N CYS A 396 3.82 10.36 0.09
CA CYS A 396 3.01 9.86 -1.00
C CYS A 396 3.33 10.65 -2.28
N VAL A 397 3.85 9.99 -3.30
CA VAL A 397 4.15 10.63 -4.60
C VAL A 397 3.05 10.41 -5.63
N ALA A 398 2.39 9.25 -5.58
CA ALA A 398 1.29 8.90 -6.46
C ALA A 398 0.42 7.83 -5.80
N LYS A 399 -0.67 8.26 -5.13
CA LYS A 399 -1.68 7.33 -4.63
C LYS A 399 -2.52 6.82 -5.80
N MET A 400 -2.73 5.52 -5.88
CA MET A 400 -3.76 4.93 -6.73
C MET A 400 -5.12 5.51 -6.34
N ALA A 401 -5.83 6.04 -7.32
CA ALA A 401 -7.14 6.63 -7.08
C ALA A 401 -8.09 5.58 -6.50
N SER A 402 -8.92 6.00 -5.54
CA SER A 402 -10.08 5.20 -5.17
C SER A 402 -11.03 5.11 -6.36
N SER A 403 -11.77 4.00 -6.46
CA SER A 403 -12.78 3.82 -7.51
C SER A 403 -13.85 4.91 -7.46
N GLU A 404 -14.52 5.15 -8.60
CA GLU A 404 -15.57 6.15 -8.73
C GLU A 404 -16.72 5.92 -7.73
N ALA A 405 -17.39 7.00 -7.33
CA ALA A 405 -18.57 6.92 -6.48
C ALA A 405 -19.77 6.37 -7.27
N VAL A 406 -20.48 5.40 -6.67
CA VAL A 406 -21.71 4.81 -7.19
C VAL A 406 -22.84 4.98 -6.18
N GLY A 407 -24.07 5.08 -6.69
CA GLY A 407 -25.26 5.21 -5.86
C GLY A 407 -25.57 3.90 -5.13
N VAL A 408 -25.87 4.00 -3.84
CA VAL A 408 -26.29 2.87 -3.02
C VAL A 408 -27.81 2.79 -3.03
N PRO A 409 -28.41 1.67 -3.47
CA PRO A 409 -29.86 1.48 -3.38
C PRO A 409 -30.27 1.50 -1.90
N MET A 410 -30.97 2.55 -1.49
CA MET A 410 -31.53 2.61 -0.15
C MET A 410 -32.70 1.62 -0.06
N ALA A 411 -32.73 0.81 0.98
CA ALA A 411 -33.92 0.01 1.27
C ALA A 411 -35.10 0.96 1.49
N VAL A 412 -36.13 0.83 0.63
CA VAL A 412 -37.38 1.61 0.70
C VAL A 412 -38.26 1.07 1.81
#